data_AF-A0AA97DG31-F1
#
_entry.id   AF-A0AA97DG31-F1
#
_cell.length_a   1.000
_cell.length_b   1.000
_cell.length_c   1.000
_cell.angle_alpha   90.00
_cell.angle_beta   90.00
_cell.angle_gamma   90.00
#
_symmetry.space_group_name_H-M   'P 1'
#
loop_
_entity.id
_entity.type
_entity.pdbx_description
1 polymer ?
#
loop_
_entity_poly.entity_id
_entity_poly.type
_entity_poly.pdbx_seq_one_letter_code
_entity_poly.pdbx_strand_id
1 'polypeptide(L)'
;MGFCASCGYTLTGNENFCPSCGNKSVNGNNYTQSKKTFSYEFSSKLILGGNVFTPDRLNINQDGVTFLKRNKYLIGVDRSFLSFSDISYVKVDRRLISSTVIISSKGSRGIRAENFSISDAKKIEKIIRDNR
;
A
#
# COMPACT_ATOMS: atom_id res chain seq x y z
N MET A 1 3.83 -29.78 15.57
CA MET A 1 2.96 -30.97 15.49
C MET A 1 1.71 -30.66 16.30
N GLY A 2 0.53 -30.78 15.69
CA GLY A 2 -0.75 -30.48 16.35
C GLY A 2 -1.54 -31.76 16.61
N PHE A 3 -2.55 -31.69 17.46
CA PHE A 3 -3.44 -32.82 17.75
C PHE A 3 -4.87 -32.45 17.38
N CYS A 4 -5.67 -33.41 16.93
CA CYS A 4 -7.08 -33.18 16.67
C CYS A 4 -7.84 -32.94 17.98
N ALA A 5 -8.53 -31.81 18.10
CA ALA A 5 -9.29 -31.47 19.30
C ALA A 5 -10.46 -32.42 19.61
N SER A 6 -10.93 -33.19 18.62
CA SER A 6 -12.07 -34.10 18.79
C SER A 6 -11.70 -35.53 19.12
N CYS A 7 -10.54 -36.01 18.68
CA CYS A 7 -10.15 -37.42 18.87
C CYS A 7 -8.70 -37.64 19.34
N GLY A 8 -7.92 -36.57 19.51
CA GLY A 8 -6.52 -36.66 19.98
C GLY A 8 -5.51 -37.17 18.95
N TYR A 9 -5.92 -37.46 17.71
CA TYR A 9 -5.02 -37.94 16.67
C TYR A 9 -3.93 -36.91 16.33
N THR A 10 -2.69 -37.38 16.10
CA THR A 10 -1.54 -36.55 15.74
C THR A 10 -1.62 -36.10 14.30
N LEU A 11 -1.70 -34.78 14.09
CA LEU A 11 -1.78 -34.16 12.77
C LEU A 11 -0.39 -33.80 12.24
N THR A 12 -0.12 -34.17 10.98
CA THR A 12 1.11 -33.85 10.23
C THR A 12 1.11 -32.42 9.69
N GLY A 13 -0.03 -31.72 9.75
CA GLY A 13 -0.12 -30.26 9.52
C GLY A 13 -0.45 -29.84 8.08
N ASN A 14 -0.69 -30.80 7.18
CA ASN A 14 -1.06 -30.58 5.78
C ASN A 14 -2.46 -31.15 5.43
N GLU A 15 -3.19 -31.69 6.39
CA GLU A 15 -4.50 -32.31 6.18
C GLU A 15 -5.66 -31.36 6.49
N ASN A 16 -6.62 -31.27 5.57
CA ASN A 16 -7.83 -30.44 5.70
C ASN A 16 -8.86 -31.05 6.67
N PHE A 17 -8.82 -32.36 6.86
CA PHE A 17 -9.70 -33.13 7.72
C PHE A 17 -8.86 -34.13 8.51
N CYS A 18 -9.25 -34.42 9.75
CA CYS A 18 -8.58 -35.41 10.57
C CYS A 18 -8.78 -36.80 9.95
N PRO A 19 -7.70 -37.56 9.63
CA PRO A 19 -7.81 -38.89 9.03
C PRO A 19 -8.53 -39.90 9.93
N SER A 20 -8.53 -39.66 11.24
CA SER A 20 -9.07 -40.59 12.23
C SER A 20 -10.56 -40.40 12.51
N CYS A 21 -11.05 -39.16 12.57
CA CYS A 21 -12.45 -38.87 12.96
C CYS A 21 -13.23 -38.06 11.92
N GLY A 22 -12.61 -37.65 10.82
CA GLY A 22 -13.26 -36.88 9.75
C GLY A 22 -13.57 -35.42 10.09
N ASN A 23 -13.33 -34.96 11.32
CA ASN A 23 -13.56 -33.56 11.68
C ASN A 23 -12.58 -32.64 10.96
N LYS A 24 -13.09 -31.46 10.55
CA LYS A 24 -12.30 -30.45 9.85
C LYS A 24 -11.09 -30.07 10.70
N SER A 25 -9.91 -30.22 10.12
CA SER A 25 -8.66 -29.83 10.76
C SER A 25 -8.66 -28.31 10.91
N VAL A 26 -8.46 -27.81 12.13
CA VAL A 26 -8.30 -26.37 12.40
C VAL A 26 -7.00 -25.85 11.78
N ASN A 27 -6.15 -26.72 11.21
CA ASN A 27 -5.03 -26.37 10.34
C ASN A 27 -5.46 -26.15 8.89
N GLY A 28 -6.49 -25.33 8.69
CA GLY A 28 -6.34 -24.36 7.63
C GLY A 28 -5.22 -23.45 8.10
N ASN A 29 -4.07 -23.48 7.43
CA ASN A 29 -3.05 -22.45 7.54
C ASN A 29 -3.68 -21.09 7.16
N ASN A 30 -4.52 -20.55 8.04
CA ASN A 30 -4.56 -19.13 8.31
C ASN A 30 -3.23 -18.82 9.01
N TYR A 31 -2.12 -18.99 8.30
CA TYR A 31 -1.28 -17.83 8.13
C TYR A 31 -2.22 -16.79 7.49
N THR A 32 -3.03 -16.12 8.30
CA THR A 32 -3.00 -14.68 8.27
C THR A 32 -1.52 -14.39 8.40
N GLN A 33 -0.82 -14.37 7.25
CA GLN A 33 0.28 -13.45 7.07
C GLN A 33 -0.33 -12.18 7.62
N SER A 34 0.06 -11.82 8.85
CA SER A 34 -0.30 -10.56 9.45
C SER A 34 0.23 -9.58 8.42
N LYS A 35 -0.66 -9.15 7.52
CA LYS A 35 -0.32 -8.38 6.32
C LYS A 35 0.35 -7.17 6.92
N LYS A 36 1.69 -7.10 6.80
CA LYS A 36 2.53 -6.23 7.63
C LYS A 36 1.87 -4.86 7.67
N THR A 37 1.32 -4.50 8.83
CA THR A 37 0.52 -3.28 8.90
C THR A 37 1.48 -2.11 8.90
N PHE A 38 1.48 -1.35 7.82
CA PHE A 38 2.28 -0.14 7.68
C PHE A 38 1.43 0.99 7.11
N SER A 39 1.77 2.22 7.49
CA SER A 39 1.16 3.44 7.00
C SER A 39 2.24 4.50 6.94
N TYR A 40 2.51 5.02 5.75
CA TYR A 40 3.45 6.10 5.51
C TYR A 40 2.70 7.30 4.93
N GLU A 41 2.94 8.48 5.50
CA GLU A 41 2.37 9.73 5.00
C GLU A 41 3.47 10.65 4.50
N PHE A 42 3.25 11.21 3.32
CA PHE A 42 4.12 12.19 2.69
C PHE A 42 3.30 13.41 2.28
N SER A 43 3.90 14.59 2.34
CA SER A 43 3.26 15.85 1.95
C SER A 43 4.13 16.66 0.99
N SER A 44 3.48 17.38 0.08
CA SER A 44 4.16 18.38 -0.76
C SER A 44 4.71 19.51 0.11
N LYS A 45 5.89 20.03 -0.22
CA LYS A 45 6.52 21.10 0.56
C LYS A 45 6.26 22.46 -0.08
N LEU A 46 5.86 23.42 0.75
CA LEU A 46 5.66 24.81 0.33
C LEU A 46 6.91 25.40 -0.35
N ILE A 47 8.07 25.25 0.29
CA ILE A 47 9.37 25.75 -0.22
C ILE A 47 9.75 25.16 -1.59
N LEU A 48 9.04 24.14 -2.06
CA LEU A 48 9.23 23.47 -3.35
C LEU A 48 8.13 23.79 -4.37
N GLY A 49 7.29 24.78 -4.11
CA GLY A 49 6.15 25.17 -4.96
C GLY A 49 4.82 24.52 -4.57
N GLY A 50 4.75 23.83 -3.42
CA GLY A 50 3.50 23.32 -2.85
C GLY A 50 2.61 24.43 -2.30
N ASN A 51 1.34 24.12 -2.05
CA ASN A 51 0.39 25.10 -1.51
C ASN A 51 0.66 25.37 -0.01
N VAL A 52 0.69 26.64 0.38
CA VAL A 52 0.97 27.14 1.75
C VAL A 52 -0.03 26.60 2.77
N PHE A 53 -1.30 26.63 2.42
CA PHE A 53 -2.39 26.37 3.36
C PHE A 53 -2.97 24.98 3.21
N THR A 54 -2.79 24.36 2.04
CA THR A 54 -3.38 23.05 1.71
C THR A 54 -2.40 22.17 0.94
N PRO A 55 -1.36 21.63 1.59
CA PRO A 55 -0.41 20.76 0.91
C PRO A 55 -1.10 19.49 0.42
N ASP A 56 -0.68 19.02 -0.75
CA ASP A 56 -1.09 17.71 -1.27
C ASP A 56 -0.48 16.60 -0.40
N ARG A 57 -1.21 15.50 -0.20
CA ARG A 57 -0.77 14.38 0.63
C ARG A 57 -0.81 13.07 -0.13
N LEU A 58 0.16 12.22 0.15
CA LEU A 58 0.26 10.86 -0.38
C LEU A 58 0.41 9.91 0.80
N ASN A 59 -0.58 9.05 0.99
CA ASN A 59 -0.59 8.01 2.01
C ASN A 59 -0.37 6.65 1.33
N ILE A 60 0.57 5.87 1.84
CA ILE A 60 0.85 4.50 1.39
C ILE A 60 0.60 3.56 2.55
N ASN A 61 -0.30 2.61 2.34
CA ASN A 61 -0.63 1.58 3.31
C ASN A 61 -0.50 0.18 2.68
N GLN A 62 -0.99 -0.85 3.36
CA GLN A 62 -0.93 -2.25 2.93
C GLN A 62 -1.76 -2.54 1.67
N ASP A 63 -2.74 -1.69 1.35
CA ASP A 63 -3.68 -1.91 0.25
C ASP A 63 -3.23 -1.17 -1.02
N GLY A 64 -2.54 -0.03 -0.85
CA GLY A 64 -1.98 0.73 -1.96
C GLY A 64 -1.68 2.17 -1.61
N VAL A 65 -1.88 3.05 -2.60
CA VAL A 65 -1.55 4.46 -2.52
C VAL A 65 -2.82 5.29 -2.59
N THR A 66 -3.04 6.13 -1.58
CA THR A 66 -4.06 7.20 -1.61
C THR A 66 -3.37 8.53 -1.84
N PHE A 67 -3.78 9.27 -2.87
CA PHE A 67 -3.37 10.64 -3.12
C PHE A 67 -4.53 11.60 -2.87
N LEU A 68 -4.25 12.64 -2.11
CA LEU A 68 -5.17 13.69 -1.73
C LEU A 68 -4.67 14.99 -2.34
N LYS A 69 -5.32 15.42 -3.42
CA LYS A 69 -5.03 16.67 -4.12
C LYS A 69 -5.99 17.74 -3.65
N ARG A 70 -5.48 18.81 -3.06
CA ARG A 70 -6.34 19.91 -2.58
C ARG A 70 -6.64 20.85 -3.74
N ASN A 71 -7.92 21.16 -3.94
CA ASN A 71 -8.31 22.13 -4.96
C ASN A 71 -7.79 23.51 -4.56
N LYS A 72 -7.11 24.20 -5.48
CA LYS A 72 -6.54 25.54 -5.24
C LYS A 72 -7.61 26.61 -4.99
N TYR A 73 -8.83 26.42 -5.50
CA TYR A 73 -9.89 27.43 -5.53
C TYR A 73 -11.14 27.08 -4.71
N LEU A 74 -11.29 25.82 -4.27
CA LEU A 74 -12.47 25.33 -3.52
C LEU A 74 -12.03 24.51 -2.31
N ILE A 75 -12.88 24.44 -1.28
CA ILE A 75 -12.62 23.70 -0.02
C ILE A 75 -12.49 22.17 -0.23
N GLY A 76 -12.82 21.68 -1.43
CA GLY A 76 -12.82 20.27 -1.80
C GLY A 76 -11.44 19.61 -1.90
N VAL A 77 -11.41 18.29 -1.66
CA VAL A 77 -10.21 17.43 -1.80
C VAL A 77 -10.52 16.36 -2.82
N ASP A 78 -9.75 16.32 -3.89
CA ASP A 78 -9.81 15.21 -4.83
C ASP A 78 -9.01 14.05 -4.24
N ARG A 79 -9.69 12.94 -3.97
CA ARG A 79 -9.08 11.70 -3.49
C ARG A 79 -9.00 10.69 -4.62
N SER A 80 -7.81 10.15 -4.85
CA SER A 80 -7.59 9.03 -5.75
C SER A 80 -6.90 7.89 -5.00
N PHE A 81 -7.42 6.67 -5.15
CA PHE A 81 -6.82 5.47 -4.60
C PHE A 81 -6.35 4.56 -5.74
N LEU A 82 -5.18 3.96 -5.58
CA LEU A 82 -4.63 2.99 -6.51
C LEU A 82 -4.05 1.81 -5.71
N SER A 83 -4.62 0.61 -5.90
CA SER A 83 -4.09 -0.59 -5.27
C SER A 83 -2.75 -0.97 -5.89
N PHE A 84 -1.86 -1.60 -5.13
CA PHE A 84 -0.56 -2.07 -5.63
C PHE A 84 -0.71 -2.98 -6.86
N SER A 85 -1.74 -3.84 -6.89
CA SER A 85 -2.04 -4.73 -8.03
C SER A 85 -2.26 -3.97 -9.34
N ASP A 86 -2.83 -2.78 -9.24
CA ASP A 86 -3.26 -1.96 -10.38
C ASP A 86 -2.15 -1.02 -10.86
N ILE A 87 -1.09 -0.84 -10.04
CA ILE A 87 0.07 -0.04 -10.43
C ILE A 87 0.77 -0.72 -11.60
N SER A 88 1.04 0.03 -12.67
CA SER A 88 1.83 -0.42 -13.81
C SER A 88 3.31 -0.08 -13.63
N TYR A 89 3.62 1.13 -13.16
CA TYR A 89 4.99 1.53 -12.82
C TYR A 89 4.96 2.76 -11.92
N VAL A 90 6.08 3.00 -11.24
CA VAL A 90 6.37 4.23 -10.51
C VAL A 90 7.68 4.84 -11.03
N LYS A 91 7.70 6.15 -11.22
CA LYS A 91 8.86 6.92 -11.67
C LYS A 91 8.98 8.22 -10.88
N VAL A 92 10.19 8.55 -10.46
CA VAL A 92 10.52 9.88 -9.92
C VAL A 92 11.14 10.73 -11.01
N ASP A 93 10.46 11.83 -11.33
CA ASP A 93 10.99 12.88 -12.18
C ASP A 93 11.59 13.98 -11.29
N ARG A 94 12.91 14.16 -11.37
CA ARG A 94 13.63 15.12 -10.52
C ARG A 94 13.80 16.44 -11.27
N ARG A 95 13.39 17.52 -10.62
CA ARG A 95 13.74 18.88 -11.00
C ARG A 95 14.92 19.37 -10.15
N LEU A 96 15.35 20.60 -10.37
CA LEU A 96 16.50 21.20 -9.68
C LEU A 96 16.37 21.17 -8.15
N ILE A 97 15.17 21.45 -7.64
CA ILE A 97 14.89 21.59 -6.19
C ILE A 97 13.75 20.70 -5.70
N SER A 98 12.88 20.24 -6.59
CA SER A 98 11.69 19.46 -6.27
C SER A 98 11.62 18.19 -7.10
N SER A 99 10.65 17.34 -6.80
CA SER A 99 10.42 16.12 -7.54
C SER A 99 8.94 15.86 -7.74
N THR A 100 8.64 15.17 -8.83
CA THR A 100 7.30 14.67 -9.14
C THR A 100 7.32 13.16 -9.12
N VAL A 101 6.44 12.56 -8.34
CA VAL A 101 6.20 11.11 -8.34
C VAL A 101 5.08 10.82 -9.33
N ILE A 102 5.38 9.97 -10.32
CA ILE A 102 4.44 9.52 -11.35
C ILE A 102 4.14 8.05 -11.09
N ILE A 103 2.89 7.74 -10.76
CA ILE A 103 2.41 6.37 -10.55
C ILE A 103 1.40 6.07 -11.65
N SER A 104 1.77 5.21 -12.59
CA SER A 104 0.87 4.82 -13.67
C SER A 104 0.03 3.61 -13.26
N SER A 105 -1.21 3.56 -13.74
CA SER A 105 -2.15 2.46 -13.51
C SER A 105 -2.33 1.64 -14.78
N LYS A 106 -2.65 0.35 -14.63
CA LYS A 106 -2.89 -0.59 -15.74
C LYS A 106 -4.21 -0.35 -16.47
N GLY A 107 -5.17 0.35 -15.87
CA GLY A 107 -6.50 0.54 -16.46
C GLY A 107 -7.29 1.75 -15.97
N SER A 108 -6.71 2.57 -15.09
CA SER A 108 -7.33 3.78 -14.56
C SER A 108 -6.40 4.98 -14.70
N ARG A 109 -6.89 6.17 -14.32
CA ARG A 109 -6.07 7.38 -14.31
C ARG A 109 -4.97 7.22 -13.25
N GLY A 110 -3.71 7.35 -13.67
CA GLY A 110 -2.57 7.34 -12.75
C GLY A 110 -2.54 8.54 -11.80
N ILE A 111 -1.62 8.49 -10.83
CA ILE A 111 -1.39 9.54 -9.85
C ILE A 111 -0.14 10.33 -10.25
N ARG A 112 -0.25 11.66 -10.21
CA ARG A 112 0.88 12.58 -10.39
C ARG A 112 0.97 13.50 -9.18
N ALA A 113 1.97 13.24 -8.33
CA ALA A 113 2.17 13.93 -7.07
C ALA A 113 3.38 14.89 -7.18
N GLU A 114 3.12 16.19 -7.20
CA GLU A 114 4.10 17.24 -7.49
C GLU A 114 4.62 17.92 -6.22
N ASN A 115 5.78 18.59 -6.33
CA ASN A 115 6.38 19.40 -5.27
C ASN A 115 6.76 18.61 -4.00
N PHE A 116 7.11 17.33 -4.17
CA PHE A 116 7.68 16.52 -3.11
C PHE A 116 9.20 16.71 -3.04
N SER A 117 9.75 16.55 -1.83
CA SER A 117 11.21 16.56 -1.69
C SER A 117 11.82 15.35 -2.39
N ILE A 118 13.04 15.51 -2.92
CA ILE A 118 13.74 14.44 -3.65
C ILE A 118 13.92 13.20 -2.76
N SER A 119 14.16 13.38 -1.45
CA SER A 119 14.27 12.29 -0.49
C SER A 119 12.94 11.55 -0.30
N ASP A 120 11.83 12.30 -0.18
CA ASP A 120 10.51 11.71 0.02
C ASP A 120 10.07 10.96 -1.24
N ALA A 121 10.27 11.54 -2.42
CA ALA A 121 9.97 10.88 -3.68
C ALA A 121 10.74 9.57 -3.88
N LYS A 122 12.03 9.53 -3.52
CA LYS A 122 12.82 8.29 -3.53
C LYS A 122 12.28 7.25 -2.55
N LYS A 123 11.87 7.66 -1.34
CA LYS A 123 11.26 6.75 -0.36
C LYS A 123 9.93 6.19 -0.86
N ILE A 124 9.08 7.06 -1.42
CA ILE A 124 7.79 6.67 -2.03
C ILE A 124 8.03 5.64 -3.14
N GLU A 125 8.94 5.90 -4.07
CA GLU A 125 9.28 4.98 -5.15
C GLU A 125 9.72 3.62 -4.61
N LYS A 126 10.60 3.61 -3.60
CA LYS A 126 11.09 2.38 -2.98
C LYS A 126 9.95 1.59 -2.34
N ILE A 127 9.14 2.23 -1.49
CA ILE A 127 8.02 1.57 -0.80
C ILE A 127 7.05 0.96 -1.82
N ILE A 128 6.70 1.69 -2.88
CA ILE A 128 5.77 1.18 -3.90
C ILE A 128 6.37 0.00 -4.66
N ARG A 129 7.66 0.05 -5.03
CA ARG A 129 8.34 -1.06 -5.72
C ARG A 129 8.43 -2.31 -4.86
N ASP A 130 8.66 -2.16 -3.56
CA ASP A 130 8.80 -3.28 -2.63
C ASP A 130 7.46 -3.98 -2.32
N ASN A 131 6.31 -3.34 -2.63
CA ASN A 131 4.96 -3.84 -2.30
C ASN A 131 4.05 -4.10 -3.51
N ARG A 132 4.58 -4.01 -4.74
CA ARG A 132 3.84 -4.22 -6.00
C ARG A 132 4.00 -5.63 -6.55
#